data_AF-A0A836REH1-F1
#
_entry.id   AF-A0A836REH1-F1
#
_cell.length_a   1.000
_cell.length_b   1.000
_cell.length_c   1.000
_cell.angle_alpha   90.00
_cell.angle_beta   90.00
_cell.angle_gamma   90.00
#
_symmetry.space_group_name_H-M   'P 1'
#
loop_
_entity.id
_entity.type
_entity.pdbx_description
1 polymer ?
#
loop_
_entity_poly.entity_id
_entity_poly.type
_entity_poly.pdbx_seq_one_letter_code
_entity_poly.pdbx_strand_id
1 'polypeptide(L)'
;MAVLAYYVYRYNFYRLVIKPGLIYSIIYGMVMAIYLLGIRRLGEYLSQFPEVNAEFIEGILLVALVFIFQPFRTQIQNRLDKIFFKDKYYYQQFLRELTDSISGIVDLQKLLQTLSAALVSALKAKACTLVVFRMNEGEPQIYKTYGNHELHDIHILIDALLATRRFRLRRQMRDHRVVLALRKNNIELAIPIHFQDDLIGLVCLTEKRNGSSYSDEELDVLQTFANQVGLAFENARLVQDRLDLEAKVFQAEKLHSLGQLATTLAHEVKNPLSSIKTIIQVLHERAVGEEAEDLRIVLHEIDRLNAVLEKLLTFARPTTTEFESIKVPEIVQEVADLLKHQVRKSNIKIDFRVANSLPEIRT
;
A
#
# COMPACT_ATOMS: atom_id res chain seq x y z
N MET A 1 -44.28 -18.86 18.64
CA MET A 1 -43.16 -19.83 18.59
C MET A 1 -42.26 -19.66 17.36
N ALA A 2 -42.79 -19.58 16.13
CA ALA A 2 -41.97 -19.43 14.91
C ALA A 2 -41.14 -18.13 14.84
N VAL A 3 -41.69 -16.99 15.29
CA VAL A 3 -40.97 -15.70 15.33
C VAL A 3 -39.83 -15.72 16.36
N LEU A 4 -40.02 -16.42 17.48
CA LEU A 4 -39.03 -16.57 18.55
C LEU A 4 -37.91 -17.52 18.12
N ALA A 5 -38.24 -18.62 17.44
CA ALA A 5 -37.28 -19.52 16.81
C ALA A 5 -36.46 -18.81 15.71
N TYR A 6 -37.11 -17.95 14.91
CA TYR A 6 -36.46 -17.11 13.91
C TYR A 6 -35.50 -16.09 14.55
N TYR A 7 -35.91 -15.45 15.66
CA TYR A 7 -35.05 -14.53 16.41
C TYR A 7 -33.84 -15.23 17.05
N VAL A 8 -34.03 -16.42 17.63
CA VAL A 8 -32.96 -17.24 18.23
C VAL A 8 -31.93 -17.69 17.20
N TYR A 9 -32.39 -18.04 15.99
CA TYR A 9 -31.51 -18.39 14.86
C TYR A 9 -30.79 -17.16 14.27
N ARG A 10 -31.48 -16.02 14.19
CA ARG A 10 -30.98 -14.79 13.56
C ARG A 10 -30.01 -13.97 14.41
N TYR A 11 -30.07 -14.07 15.74
CA TYR A 11 -29.24 -13.27 16.67
C TYR A 11 -28.11 -14.03 17.37
N ASN A 12 -27.71 -15.21 16.87
CA ASN A 12 -26.63 -16.00 17.48
C ASN A 12 -26.87 -16.30 18.99
N PHE A 13 -28.14 -16.25 19.44
CA PHE A 13 -28.56 -16.39 20.83
C PHE A 13 -28.19 -17.77 21.40
N TYR A 14 -28.11 -18.76 20.51
CA TYR A 14 -27.62 -20.10 20.78
C TYR A 14 -26.15 -20.12 21.25
N ARG A 15 -25.31 -19.19 20.76
CA ARG A 15 -23.90 -19.07 21.17
C ARG A 15 -23.75 -18.28 22.47
N LEU A 16 -24.57 -17.26 22.72
CA LEU A 16 -24.38 -16.31 23.84
C LEU A 16 -24.99 -16.77 25.18
N VAL A 17 -26.16 -17.43 25.16
CA VAL A 17 -26.90 -17.78 26.40
C VAL A 17 -27.08 -19.29 26.57
N ILE A 18 -27.34 -20.01 25.47
CA ILE A 18 -27.67 -21.44 25.52
C ILE A 18 -26.43 -22.32 25.81
N LYS A 19 -25.23 -21.92 25.38
CA LYS A 19 -24.01 -22.72 25.54
C LYS A 19 -23.53 -22.87 27.00
N PRO A 20 -23.35 -21.78 27.79
CA PRO A 20 -22.98 -21.95 29.19
C PRO A 20 -24.09 -22.67 29.97
N GLY A 21 -25.36 -22.32 29.71
CA GLY A 21 -26.52 -22.93 30.35
C GLY A 21 -26.59 -24.45 30.16
N LEU A 22 -26.50 -24.94 28.92
CA LEU A 22 -26.52 -26.38 28.63
C LEU A 22 -25.31 -27.12 29.23
N ILE A 23 -24.12 -26.52 29.18
CA ILE A 23 -22.92 -27.13 29.76
C ILE A 23 -23.11 -27.28 31.28
N TYR A 24 -23.57 -26.23 31.97
CA TYR A 24 -23.86 -26.30 33.39
C TYR A 24 -24.97 -27.31 33.70
N SER A 25 -26.04 -27.37 32.90
CA SER A 25 -27.10 -28.36 33.10
C SER A 25 -26.61 -29.82 32.97
N ILE A 26 -25.77 -30.12 31.98
CA ILE A 26 -25.19 -31.47 31.81
C ILE A 26 -24.24 -31.80 32.97
N ILE A 27 -23.41 -30.84 33.36
CA ILE A 27 -22.45 -30.93 34.47
C ILE A 27 -23.17 -31.18 35.80
N TYR A 28 -24.18 -30.39 36.13
CA TYR A 28 -24.99 -30.58 37.35
C TYR A 28 -25.78 -31.90 37.31
N GLY A 29 -26.32 -32.28 36.15
CA GLY A 29 -26.99 -33.57 35.96
C GLY A 29 -26.06 -34.75 36.22
N MET A 30 -24.82 -34.70 35.75
CA MET A 30 -23.82 -35.75 35.97
C MET A 30 -23.42 -35.85 37.45
N VAL A 31 -23.19 -34.73 38.14
CA VAL A 31 -22.92 -34.72 39.59
C VAL A 31 -24.08 -35.31 40.37
N MET A 32 -25.30 -34.90 40.02
CA MET A 32 -26.51 -35.39 40.66
C MET A 32 -26.66 -36.90 40.45
N ALA A 33 -26.35 -37.41 39.26
CA ALA A 33 -26.36 -38.85 38.98
C ALA A 33 -25.29 -39.61 39.78
N ILE A 34 -24.07 -39.07 39.90
CA ILE A 34 -22.99 -39.69 40.70
C ILE A 34 -23.36 -39.74 42.19
N TYR A 35 -23.98 -38.68 42.71
CA TYR A 35 -24.49 -38.66 44.07
C TYR A 35 -25.59 -39.71 44.28
N LEU A 36 -26.63 -39.70 43.44
CA LEU A 36 -27.79 -40.58 43.60
C LEU A 36 -27.46 -42.06 43.35
N LEU A 37 -26.67 -42.38 42.31
CA LEU A 37 -26.38 -43.77 41.93
C LEU A 37 -25.17 -44.34 42.66
N GLY A 38 -24.21 -43.50 43.03
CA GLY A 38 -22.97 -43.91 43.67
C GLY A 38 -23.02 -43.71 45.18
N ILE A 39 -22.86 -42.46 45.63
CA ILE A 39 -22.64 -42.12 47.04
C ILE A 39 -23.83 -42.53 47.91
N ARG A 40 -25.05 -42.16 47.51
CA ARG A 40 -26.27 -42.49 48.27
C ARG A 40 -26.51 -43.99 48.35
N ARG A 41 -26.35 -44.71 47.23
CA ARG A 41 -26.53 -46.17 47.17
C ARG A 41 -25.47 -46.91 48.00
N LEU A 42 -24.24 -46.38 48.04
CA LEU A 42 -23.16 -46.89 48.88
C LEU A 42 -23.46 -46.63 50.37
N GLY A 43 -23.98 -45.45 50.72
CA GLY A 43 -24.44 -45.12 52.07
C GLY A 43 -25.54 -46.07 52.54
N GLU A 44 -26.54 -46.33 51.70
CA GLU A 44 -27.62 -47.30 51.97
C GLU A 44 -27.06 -48.73 52.17
N TYR A 45 -26.11 -49.16 51.34
CA TYR A 45 -25.43 -50.45 51.52
C TYR A 45 -24.64 -50.54 52.82
N LEU A 46 -23.89 -49.48 53.17
CA LEU A 46 -23.09 -49.41 54.38
C LEU A 46 -23.96 -49.33 55.65
N SER A 47 -25.18 -48.79 55.55
CA SER A 47 -26.12 -48.73 56.69
C SER A 47 -26.58 -50.11 57.18
N GLN A 48 -26.35 -51.17 56.40
CA GLN A 48 -26.61 -52.56 56.81
C GLN A 48 -25.57 -53.09 57.81
N PHE A 49 -24.44 -52.40 57.98
CA PHE A 49 -23.38 -52.79 58.90
C PHE A 49 -23.42 -51.88 60.15
N PRO A 50 -23.90 -52.36 61.31
CA PRO A 50 -24.09 -51.52 62.51
C PRO A 50 -22.80 -51.00 63.13
N GLU A 51 -21.63 -51.54 62.75
CA GLU A 51 -20.32 -51.07 63.21
C GLU A 51 -19.82 -49.81 62.48
N VAL A 52 -20.47 -49.41 61.38
CA VAL A 52 -20.03 -48.32 60.52
C VAL A 52 -21.05 -47.18 60.53
N ASN A 53 -20.57 -45.95 60.78
CA ASN A 53 -21.41 -44.75 60.70
C ASN A 53 -21.57 -44.31 59.23
N ALA A 54 -22.55 -44.89 58.54
CA ALA A 54 -22.80 -44.67 57.12
C ALA A 54 -23.08 -43.19 56.78
N GLU A 55 -23.80 -42.47 57.64
CA GLU A 55 -24.11 -41.04 57.45
C GLU A 55 -22.84 -40.17 57.43
N PHE A 56 -21.89 -40.49 58.32
CA PHE A 56 -20.61 -39.79 58.37
C PHE A 56 -19.77 -40.03 57.12
N ILE A 57 -19.75 -41.28 56.62
CA ILE A 57 -19.03 -41.63 55.39
C ILE A 57 -19.69 -40.98 54.16
N GLU A 58 -21.03 -40.97 54.08
CA GLU A 58 -21.76 -40.29 53.01
C GLU A 58 -21.42 -38.80 52.97
N GLY A 59 -21.40 -38.13 54.13
CA GLY A 59 -21.04 -36.72 54.26
C GLY A 59 -19.62 -36.42 53.78
N ILE A 60 -18.65 -37.26 54.15
CA ILE A 60 -17.26 -37.13 53.69
C ILE A 60 -17.16 -37.30 52.16
N LEU A 61 -17.86 -38.30 51.60
CA LEU A 61 -17.88 -38.55 50.17
C LEU A 61 -18.53 -37.41 49.39
N LEU A 62 -19.58 -36.78 49.93
CA LEU A 62 -20.21 -35.61 49.33
C LEU A 62 -19.24 -34.42 49.27
N VAL A 63 -18.53 -34.13 50.36
CA VAL A 63 -17.51 -33.07 50.40
C VAL A 63 -16.38 -33.39 49.41
N ALA A 64 -15.89 -34.63 49.40
CA ALA A 64 -14.86 -35.07 48.44
C ALA A 64 -15.33 -34.92 46.99
N LEU A 65 -16.59 -35.24 46.68
CA LEU A 65 -17.17 -35.06 45.35
C LEU A 65 -17.14 -33.60 44.91
N VAL A 66 -17.49 -32.66 45.79
CA VAL A 66 -17.43 -31.21 45.48
C VAL A 66 -16.00 -30.77 45.14
N PHE A 67 -15.02 -31.20 45.94
CA PHE A 67 -13.61 -30.86 45.71
C PHE A 67 -13.01 -31.51 44.46
N ILE A 68 -13.38 -32.76 44.15
CA ILE A 68 -12.96 -33.44 42.91
C ILE A 68 -13.63 -32.81 41.69
N PHE A 69 -14.87 -32.34 41.85
CA PHE A 69 -15.63 -31.78 40.76
C PHE A 69 -15.17 -30.37 40.34
N GLN A 70 -14.68 -29.55 41.27
CA GLN A 70 -14.18 -28.21 40.97
C GLN A 70 -13.05 -28.18 39.91
N PRO A 71 -11.96 -28.95 40.02
CA PRO A 71 -10.91 -29.00 38.99
C PRO A 71 -11.42 -29.64 37.70
N PHE A 72 -12.29 -30.66 37.80
CA PHE A 72 -12.87 -31.34 36.64
C PHE A 72 -13.76 -30.42 35.80
N ARG A 73 -14.63 -29.62 36.46
CA ARG A 73 -15.43 -28.56 35.84
C ARG A 73 -14.54 -27.59 35.07
N THR A 74 -13.46 -27.14 35.71
CA THR A 74 -12.53 -26.16 35.11
C THR A 74 -11.78 -26.76 33.91
N GLN A 75 -11.36 -28.02 34.00
CA GLN A 75 -10.74 -28.73 32.87
C GLN A 75 -11.71 -28.95 31.71
N ILE A 76 -12.95 -29.40 31.97
CA ILE A 76 -13.98 -29.55 30.94
C ILE A 76 -14.26 -28.22 30.28
N GLN A 77 -14.44 -27.16 31.06
CA GLN A 77 -14.68 -25.82 30.52
C GLN A 77 -13.52 -25.37 29.63
N ASN A 78 -12.26 -25.50 30.07
CA ASN A 78 -11.10 -25.15 29.25
C ASN A 78 -10.95 -26.01 27.99
N ARG A 79 -11.28 -27.31 28.06
CA ARG A 79 -11.24 -28.23 26.92
C ARG A 79 -12.34 -27.90 25.90
N LEU A 80 -13.56 -27.67 26.38
CA LEU A 80 -14.68 -27.21 25.56
C LEU A 80 -14.33 -25.86 24.94
N ASP A 81 -13.79 -24.93 25.71
CA ASP A 81 -13.40 -23.63 25.20
C ASP A 81 -12.33 -23.75 24.11
N LYS A 82 -11.35 -24.66 24.27
CA LYS A 82 -10.33 -24.91 23.24
C LYS A 82 -10.88 -25.57 21.96
N ILE A 83 -11.95 -26.37 22.08
CA ILE A 83 -12.61 -27.03 20.94
C ILE A 83 -13.58 -26.07 20.24
N PHE A 84 -14.29 -25.23 20.99
CA PHE A 84 -15.35 -24.36 20.49
C PHE A 84 -14.91 -22.92 20.21
N PHE A 85 -13.85 -22.42 20.86
CA PHE A 85 -13.21 -21.12 20.61
C PHE A 85 -11.84 -21.26 19.91
N LYS A 86 -11.56 -22.41 19.27
CA LYS A 86 -10.37 -22.59 18.44
C LYS A 86 -10.20 -21.42 17.46
N ASP A 87 -11.31 -20.96 16.89
CA ASP A 87 -11.38 -19.80 16.00
C ASP A 87 -10.88 -18.49 16.67
N LYS A 88 -11.24 -18.23 17.93
CA LYS A 88 -10.80 -17.03 18.68
C LYS A 88 -9.29 -16.97 18.92
N TYR A 89 -8.67 -18.13 19.17
CA TYR A 89 -7.21 -18.22 19.35
C TYR A 89 -6.46 -17.95 18.03
N TYR A 90 -6.96 -18.50 16.91
CA TYR A 90 -6.39 -18.23 15.59
C TYR A 90 -6.48 -16.74 15.22
N TYR A 91 -7.53 -16.02 15.63
CA TYR A 91 -7.62 -14.57 15.38
C TYR A 91 -6.58 -13.77 16.18
N GLN A 92 -6.35 -14.10 17.45
CA GLN A 92 -5.31 -13.42 18.25
C GLN A 92 -3.89 -13.70 17.73
N GLN A 93 -3.67 -14.88 17.16
CA GLN A 93 -2.40 -15.20 16.52
C GLN A 93 -2.24 -14.47 15.17
N PHE A 94 -3.31 -14.43 14.37
CA PHE A 94 -3.36 -13.64 13.13
C PHE A 94 -3.07 -12.16 13.38
N LEU A 95 -3.71 -11.53 14.37
CA LEU A 95 -3.46 -10.12 14.71
C LEU A 95 -2.00 -9.86 15.13
N ARG A 96 -1.34 -10.83 15.77
CA ARG A 96 0.10 -10.75 16.07
C ARG A 96 0.94 -10.85 14.79
N GLU A 97 0.67 -11.83 13.94
CA GLU A 97 1.36 -11.99 12.65
C GLU A 97 1.20 -10.75 11.76
N LEU A 98 0.05 -10.07 11.79
CA LEU A 98 -0.15 -8.78 11.12
C LEU A 98 0.80 -7.70 11.64
N THR A 99 0.87 -7.56 12.96
CA THR A 99 1.68 -6.52 13.62
C THR A 99 3.17 -6.74 13.35
N ASP A 100 3.62 -8.00 13.40
CA ASP A 100 5.01 -8.37 13.13
C ASP A 100 5.38 -8.18 11.65
N SER A 101 4.46 -8.48 10.73
CA SER A 101 4.68 -8.30 9.29
C SER A 101 4.83 -6.83 8.91
N ILE A 102 4.06 -5.92 9.54
CA ILE A 102 4.09 -4.48 9.27
C ILE A 102 5.42 -3.84 9.74
N SER A 103 6.01 -4.36 10.83
CA SER A 103 7.14 -3.71 11.49
C SER A 103 8.51 -4.01 10.84
N GLY A 104 8.60 -5.03 9.97
CA GLY A 104 9.88 -5.55 9.48
C GLY A 104 10.13 -5.47 7.98
N ILE A 105 9.17 -5.03 7.17
CA ILE A 105 9.24 -5.16 5.71
C ILE A 105 9.19 -3.79 5.03
N VAL A 106 10.32 -3.38 4.43
CA VAL A 106 10.41 -2.19 3.54
C VAL A 106 9.76 -2.49 2.17
N ASP A 107 9.66 -3.77 1.79
CA ASP A 107 9.09 -4.22 0.51
C ASP A 107 7.58 -4.48 0.61
N LEU A 108 6.80 -3.45 0.27
CA LEU A 108 5.34 -3.48 0.23
C LEU A 108 4.77 -4.69 -0.53
N GLN A 109 5.45 -5.15 -1.59
CA GLN A 109 4.99 -6.28 -2.39
C GLN A 109 5.12 -7.60 -1.61
N LYS A 110 6.25 -7.83 -0.92
CA LYS A 110 6.41 -9.01 -0.05
C LYS A 110 5.46 -8.97 1.15
N LEU A 111 5.21 -7.78 1.70
CA LEU A 111 4.26 -7.60 2.79
C LEU A 111 2.85 -8.04 2.35
N LEU A 112 2.31 -7.45 1.29
CA LEU A 112 0.95 -7.74 0.82
C LEU A 112 0.77 -9.21 0.42
N GLN A 113 1.79 -9.83 -0.16
CA GLN A 113 1.75 -11.25 -0.51
C GLN A 113 1.73 -12.16 0.74
N THR A 114 2.58 -11.87 1.74
CA THR A 114 2.60 -12.58 3.02
C THR A 114 1.25 -12.42 3.74
N LEU A 115 0.71 -11.21 3.77
CA LEU A 115 -0.58 -10.91 4.40
C LEU A 115 -1.75 -11.63 3.71
N SER A 116 -1.77 -11.68 2.38
CA SER A 116 -2.76 -12.45 1.62
C SER A 116 -2.70 -13.94 1.95
N ALA A 117 -1.49 -14.52 2.02
CA ALA A 117 -1.30 -15.92 2.40
C ALA A 117 -1.74 -16.21 3.84
N ALA A 118 -1.42 -15.31 4.78
CA ALA A 118 -1.82 -15.41 6.18
C ALA A 118 -3.36 -15.38 6.31
N LEU A 119 -4.04 -14.51 5.56
CA LEU A 119 -5.50 -14.46 5.51
C LEU A 119 -6.13 -15.76 5.00
N VAL A 120 -5.59 -16.33 3.92
CA VAL A 120 -6.08 -17.61 3.37
C VAL A 120 -6.00 -18.72 4.43
N SER A 121 -4.89 -18.77 5.17
CA SER A 121 -4.68 -19.73 6.24
C SER A 121 -5.62 -19.50 7.42
N ALA A 122 -5.69 -18.27 7.94
CA ALA A 122 -6.46 -17.92 9.13
C ALA A 122 -7.97 -18.13 8.93
N LEU A 123 -8.49 -17.72 7.77
CA LEU A 123 -9.92 -17.81 7.47
C LEU A 123 -10.32 -19.11 6.77
N LYS A 124 -9.35 -19.98 6.47
CA LYS A 124 -9.54 -21.22 5.70
C LYS A 124 -10.26 -20.96 4.38
N ALA A 125 -9.98 -19.82 3.75
CA ALA A 125 -10.49 -19.48 2.43
C ALA A 125 -9.82 -20.39 1.37
N LYS A 126 -10.46 -20.58 0.22
CA LYS A 126 -9.79 -21.24 -0.92
C LYS A 126 -8.72 -20.33 -1.53
N ALA A 127 -9.02 -19.03 -1.64
CA ALA A 127 -8.13 -18.02 -2.16
C ALA A 127 -8.47 -16.62 -1.62
N CYS A 128 -7.46 -15.75 -1.63
CA CYS A 128 -7.57 -14.33 -1.32
C CYS A 128 -6.84 -13.54 -2.40
N THR A 129 -7.45 -12.45 -2.84
CA THR A 129 -6.86 -11.51 -3.79
C THR A 129 -7.04 -10.09 -3.26
N LEU A 130 -5.93 -9.39 -3.06
CA LEU A 130 -5.86 -7.98 -2.75
C LEU A 130 -5.72 -7.21 -4.06
N VAL A 131 -6.59 -6.24 -4.28
CA VAL A 131 -6.50 -5.31 -5.40
C VAL A 131 -6.27 -3.92 -4.86
N VAL A 132 -5.21 -3.28 -5.33
CA VAL A 132 -4.91 -1.90 -4.98
C VAL A 132 -5.02 -1.07 -6.24
N PHE A 133 -5.72 0.04 -6.14
CA PHE A 133 -5.96 0.94 -7.28
C PHE A 133 -5.61 2.37 -6.91
N ARG A 134 -5.38 3.17 -7.94
CA ARG A 134 -5.06 4.59 -7.85
C ARG A 134 -6.12 5.36 -8.64
N MET A 135 -6.56 6.47 -8.08
CA MET A 135 -7.37 7.42 -8.83
C MET A 135 -6.48 8.20 -9.79
N ASN A 136 -6.79 8.13 -11.08
CA ASN A 136 -6.15 8.93 -12.12
C ASN A 136 -7.26 9.68 -12.87
N GLU A 137 -7.24 11.01 -12.85
CA GLU A 137 -8.28 11.86 -13.47
C GLU A 137 -9.73 11.51 -13.05
N GLY A 138 -9.92 10.95 -11.86
CA GLY A 138 -11.24 10.55 -11.34
C GLY A 138 -11.66 9.12 -11.71
N GLU A 139 -10.85 8.38 -12.48
CA GLU A 139 -11.07 6.97 -12.77
C GLU A 139 -10.15 6.05 -11.95
N PRO A 140 -10.65 4.94 -11.39
CA PRO A 140 -9.84 3.98 -10.67
C PRO A 140 -9.03 3.11 -11.63
N GLN A 141 -7.71 3.30 -11.64
CA GLN A 141 -6.77 2.43 -12.35
C GLN A 141 -6.15 1.41 -11.40
N ILE A 142 -6.22 0.14 -11.76
CA ILE A 142 -5.61 -0.93 -10.97
C ILE A 142 -4.10 -0.75 -11.00
N TYR A 143 -3.51 -0.51 -9.83
CA TYR A 143 -2.08 -0.34 -9.69
C TYR A 143 -1.40 -1.70 -9.61
N LYS A 144 -1.86 -2.56 -8.68
CA LYS A 144 -1.33 -3.91 -8.48
C LYS A 144 -2.40 -4.85 -7.91
N THR A 145 -2.26 -6.13 -8.24
CA THR A 145 -3.08 -7.22 -7.69
C THR A 145 -2.16 -8.25 -7.04
N TYR A 146 -2.51 -8.70 -5.84
CA TYR A 146 -1.74 -9.67 -5.05
C TYR A 146 -2.63 -10.82 -4.61
N GLY A 147 -2.30 -12.03 -4.99
CA GLY A 147 -3.07 -13.20 -4.58
C GLY A 147 -2.98 -14.34 -5.58
N ASN A 148 -3.69 -15.42 -5.27
CA ASN A 148 -3.61 -16.67 -6.01
C ASN A 148 -4.85 -16.91 -6.87
N HIS A 149 -5.65 -15.88 -7.11
CA HIS A 149 -6.90 -15.98 -7.87
C HIS A 149 -7.06 -14.79 -8.81
N GLU A 150 -7.19 -15.07 -10.10
CA GLU A 150 -7.34 -14.05 -11.14
C GLU A 150 -8.75 -13.46 -11.14
N LEU A 151 -8.81 -12.14 -11.25
CA LEU A 151 -10.04 -11.38 -11.23
C LEU A 151 -10.29 -10.73 -12.60
N HIS A 152 -11.49 -10.90 -13.12
CA HIS A 152 -11.98 -10.38 -14.39
C HIS A 152 -13.07 -9.33 -14.13
N ASP A 153 -13.11 -8.27 -14.94
CA ASP A 153 -14.13 -7.20 -14.89
C ASP A 153 -14.29 -6.55 -13.51
N ILE A 154 -13.18 -6.35 -12.78
CA ILE A 154 -13.24 -5.85 -11.41
C ILE A 154 -13.65 -4.38 -11.31
N HIS A 155 -13.57 -3.61 -12.41
CA HIS A 155 -14.02 -2.22 -12.46
C HIS A 155 -15.48 -2.07 -12.00
N ILE A 156 -16.36 -3.02 -12.35
CA ILE A 156 -17.77 -3.04 -11.91
C ILE A 156 -17.88 -3.11 -10.38
N LEU A 157 -16.98 -3.85 -9.73
CA LEU A 157 -16.93 -3.94 -8.27
C LEU A 157 -16.44 -2.62 -7.68
N ILE A 158 -15.36 -2.05 -8.23
CA ILE A 158 -14.78 -0.80 -7.77
C ILE A 158 -15.79 0.35 -7.88
N ASP A 159 -16.46 0.50 -9.02
CA ASP A 159 -17.46 1.56 -9.23
C ASP A 159 -18.63 1.45 -8.24
N ALA A 160 -19.09 0.21 -7.99
CA ALA A 160 -20.13 -0.04 -7.01
C ALA A 160 -19.70 0.31 -5.58
N LEU A 161 -18.42 0.10 -5.23
CA LEU A 161 -17.86 0.47 -3.94
C LEU A 161 -17.75 1.98 -3.77
N LEU A 162 -17.29 2.68 -4.81
CA LEU A 162 -17.19 4.14 -4.82
C LEU A 162 -18.56 4.78 -4.61
N ALA A 163 -19.61 4.21 -5.20
CA ALA A 163 -20.98 4.69 -5.03
C ALA A 163 -21.57 4.41 -3.63
N THR A 164 -21.17 3.32 -2.97
CA THR A 164 -21.83 2.85 -1.73
C THR A 164 -21.03 3.06 -0.45
N ARG A 165 -19.71 3.25 -0.53
CA ARG A 165 -18.75 3.34 0.60
C ARG A 165 -18.87 2.21 1.65
N ARG A 166 -19.59 1.14 1.34
CA ARG A 166 -19.90 0.04 2.26
C ARG A 166 -19.98 -1.25 1.46
N PHE A 167 -19.08 -2.18 1.72
CA PHE A 167 -19.25 -3.55 1.21
C PHE A 167 -19.21 -4.53 2.36
N ARG A 168 -20.38 -5.13 2.62
CA ARG A 168 -20.56 -6.28 3.48
C ARG A 168 -21.48 -7.28 2.77
N LEU A 169 -20.96 -8.47 2.49
CA LEU A 169 -21.67 -9.68 2.00
C LEU A 169 -22.46 -9.63 0.68
N ARG A 170 -22.27 -10.66 -0.15
CA ARG A 170 -23.08 -11.01 -1.34
C ARG A 170 -24.60 -11.09 -1.08
N ARG A 171 -25.04 -11.25 0.17
CA ARG A 171 -26.46 -11.42 0.56
C ARG A 171 -27.23 -10.11 0.84
N GLN A 172 -26.55 -8.97 0.94
CA GLN A 172 -27.20 -7.66 1.16
C GLN A 172 -27.31 -6.81 -0.12
N MET A 173 -26.85 -7.36 -1.25
CA MET A 173 -26.80 -6.66 -2.54
C MET A 173 -28.18 -6.58 -3.21
N ARG A 174 -28.55 -5.38 -3.65
CA ARG A 174 -29.69 -5.14 -4.54
C ARG A 174 -29.27 -4.92 -6.00
N ASP A 175 -28.02 -4.52 -6.27
CA ASP A 175 -27.51 -4.33 -7.63
C ASP A 175 -27.12 -5.68 -8.26
N HIS A 176 -27.83 -6.04 -9.33
CA HIS A 176 -27.63 -7.28 -10.06
C HIS A 176 -26.24 -7.37 -10.73
N ARG A 177 -25.67 -6.25 -11.19
CA ARG A 177 -24.37 -6.23 -11.88
C ARG A 177 -23.23 -6.62 -10.95
N VAL A 178 -23.27 -6.13 -9.72
CA VAL A 178 -22.30 -6.48 -8.67
C VAL A 178 -22.38 -7.96 -8.32
N VAL A 179 -23.59 -8.50 -8.19
CA VAL A 179 -23.79 -9.93 -7.88
C VAL A 179 -23.25 -10.82 -9.01
N LEU A 180 -23.42 -10.41 -10.27
CA LEU A 180 -22.85 -11.11 -11.43
C LEU A 180 -21.32 -11.06 -11.43
N ALA A 181 -20.72 -9.89 -11.17
CA ALA A 181 -19.26 -9.75 -11.09
C ALA A 181 -18.67 -10.62 -9.96
N LEU A 182 -19.30 -10.65 -8.77
CA LEU A 182 -18.90 -11.54 -7.68
C LEU A 182 -19.00 -13.01 -8.08
N ARG A 183 -20.08 -13.42 -8.75
CA ARG A 183 -20.28 -14.80 -9.20
C ARG A 183 -19.25 -15.21 -10.26
N LYS A 184 -19.04 -14.38 -11.27
CA LYS A 184 -18.07 -14.65 -12.35
C LYS A 184 -16.67 -14.89 -11.80
N ASN A 185 -16.32 -14.17 -10.74
CA ASN A 185 -15.02 -14.26 -10.09
C ASN A 185 -14.96 -15.22 -8.90
N ASN A 186 -16.00 -16.01 -8.62
CA ASN A 186 -16.08 -16.88 -7.44
C ASN A 186 -15.79 -16.17 -6.10
N ILE A 187 -16.11 -14.88 -6.01
CA ILE A 187 -15.94 -14.08 -4.80
C ILE A 187 -17.18 -14.27 -3.92
N GLU A 188 -16.95 -14.71 -2.68
CA GLU A 188 -18.00 -14.77 -1.66
C GLU A 188 -18.07 -13.47 -0.87
N LEU A 189 -16.91 -12.84 -0.65
CA LEU A 189 -16.78 -11.64 0.17
C LEU A 189 -15.76 -10.67 -0.45
N ALA A 190 -16.16 -9.41 -0.61
CA ALA A 190 -15.30 -8.31 -1.01
C ALA A 190 -15.35 -7.23 0.08
N ILE A 191 -14.19 -6.72 0.47
CA ILE A 191 -14.04 -5.80 1.60
C ILE A 191 -13.20 -4.62 1.13
N PRO A 192 -13.68 -3.38 1.33
CA PRO A 192 -12.93 -2.20 0.92
C PRO A 192 -11.72 -1.99 1.83
N ILE A 193 -10.62 -1.59 1.21
CA ILE A 193 -9.42 -1.07 1.87
C ILE A 193 -9.52 0.45 1.78
N HIS A 194 -9.67 1.10 2.93
CA HIS A 194 -9.70 2.56 3.01
C HIS A 194 -8.43 3.07 3.68
N PHE A 195 -8.03 4.26 3.28
CA PHE A 195 -7.13 5.10 4.05
C PHE A 195 -7.85 6.43 4.28
N GLN A 196 -8.12 6.76 5.55
CA GLN A 196 -9.00 7.87 5.91
C GLN A 196 -10.38 7.72 5.22
N ASP A 197 -10.77 8.67 4.37
CA ASP A 197 -12.02 8.65 3.63
C ASP A 197 -11.88 8.07 2.20
N ASP A 198 -10.64 7.80 1.77
CA ASP A 198 -10.35 7.37 0.40
C ASP A 198 -10.34 5.85 0.29
N LEU A 199 -11.07 5.35 -0.72
CA LEU A 199 -11.02 3.95 -1.11
C LEU A 199 -9.78 3.73 -1.97
N ILE A 200 -8.85 2.91 -1.48
CA ILE A 200 -7.56 2.64 -2.14
C ILE A 200 -7.45 1.21 -2.65
N GLY A 201 -8.34 0.31 -2.22
CA GLY A 201 -8.28 -1.08 -2.64
C GLY A 201 -9.42 -1.96 -2.15
N LEU A 202 -9.24 -3.25 -2.38
CA LEU A 202 -10.20 -4.32 -2.16
C LEU A 202 -9.51 -5.59 -1.69
N VAL A 203 -10.07 -6.22 -0.66
CA VAL A 203 -9.78 -7.61 -0.27
C VAL A 203 -10.90 -8.49 -0.80
N CYS A 204 -10.60 -9.38 -1.73
CA CYS A 204 -11.54 -10.34 -2.32
C CYS A 204 -11.24 -11.74 -1.78
N LEU A 205 -12.22 -12.34 -1.13
CA LEU A 205 -12.17 -13.69 -0.57
C LEU A 205 -13.16 -14.59 -1.30
N THR A 206 -12.68 -15.78 -1.66
CA THR A 206 -13.52 -16.85 -2.19
C THR A 206 -14.18 -17.62 -1.05
N GLU A 207 -14.93 -18.66 -1.39
CA GLU A 207 -15.57 -19.52 -0.40
C GLU A 207 -14.59 -20.22 0.52
N LYS A 208 -15.05 -20.55 1.72
CA LYS A 208 -14.24 -21.33 2.67
C LYS A 208 -14.09 -22.77 2.19
N ARG A 209 -12.95 -23.40 2.54
CA ARG A 209 -12.66 -24.81 2.22
C ARG A 209 -13.70 -25.79 2.77
N ASN A 210 -14.35 -25.43 3.88
CA ASN A 210 -15.39 -26.23 4.53
C ASN A 210 -16.82 -25.87 4.05
N GLY A 211 -16.98 -24.93 3.12
CA GLY A 211 -18.27 -24.47 2.62
C GLY A 211 -19.12 -23.65 3.60
N SER A 212 -18.59 -23.33 4.79
CA SER A 212 -19.29 -22.45 5.75
C SER A 212 -19.17 -20.99 5.35
N SER A 213 -20.18 -20.18 5.66
CA SER A 213 -20.12 -18.73 5.47
C SER A 213 -19.18 -18.05 6.48
N TYR A 214 -18.72 -16.85 6.14
CA TYR A 214 -17.98 -15.98 7.07
C TYR A 214 -18.90 -15.47 8.20
N SER A 215 -18.42 -15.53 9.44
CA SER A 215 -19.13 -15.05 10.63
C SER A 215 -18.92 -13.54 10.84
N ASP A 216 -19.78 -12.88 11.61
CA ASP A 216 -19.63 -11.45 11.91
C ASP A 216 -18.29 -11.14 12.63
N GLU A 217 -17.84 -12.05 13.50
CA GLU A 217 -16.53 -11.95 14.18
C GLU A 217 -15.37 -11.92 13.17
N GLU A 218 -15.44 -12.74 12.12
CA GLU A 218 -14.42 -12.76 11.05
C GLU A 218 -14.47 -11.51 10.18
N LEU A 219 -15.66 -10.98 9.94
CA LEU A 219 -15.84 -9.74 9.18
C LEU A 219 -15.22 -8.54 9.91
N ASP A 220 -15.37 -8.46 11.24
CA ASP A 220 -14.77 -7.39 12.03
C ASP A 220 -13.23 -7.47 12.03
N VAL A 221 -12.66 -8.68 12.13
CA VAL A 221 -11.21 -8.90 12.00
C VAL A 221 -10.72 -8.51 10.61
N LEU A 222 -11.45 -8.91 9.57
CA LEU A 222 -11.12 -8.59 8.20
C LEU A 222 -11.19 -7.09 7.90
N GLN A 223 -12.15 -6.38 8.49
CA GLN A 223 -12.24 -4.93 8.33
C GLN A 223 -11.08 -4.23 9.05
N THR A 224 -10.70 -4.72 10.23
CA THR A 224 -9.49 -4.26 10.94
C THR A 224 -8.24 -4.49 10.08
N PHE A 225 -8.12 -5.68 9.50
CA PHE A 225 -7.05 -6.02 8.58
C PHE A 225 -7.01 -5.09 7.36
N ALA A 226 -8.16 -4.86 6.70
CA ALA A 226 -8.23 -4.00 5.53
C ALA A 226 -7.76 -2.57 5.84
N ASN A 227 -8.12 -2.02 7.01
CA ASN A 227 -7.62 -0.72 7.45
C ASN A 227 -6.10 -0.70 7.67
N GLN A 228 -5.54 -1.76 8.25
CA GLN A 228 -4.09 -1.89 8.45
C GLN A 228 -3.32 -2.01 7.13
N VAL A 229 -3.86 -2.77 6.17
CA VAL A 229 -3.31 -2.84 4.81
C VAL A 229 -3.33 -1.46 4.15
N GLY A 230 -4.40 -0.69 4.36
CA GLY A 230 -4.51 0.64 3.80
C GLY A 230 -3.43 1.60 4.33
N LEU A 231 -3.23 1.61 5.65
CA LEU A 231 -2.16 2.38 6.29
C LEU A 231 -0.76 1.94 5.81
N ALA A 232 -0.50 0.64 5.74
CA ALA A 232 0.80 0.13 5.30
C ALA A 232 1.11 0.49 3.84
N PHE A 233 0.10 0.40 2.96
CA PHE A 233 0.23 0.79 1.56
C PHE A 233 0.56 2.28 1.42
N GLU A 234 -0.15 3.13 2.15
CA GLU A 234 0.08 4.58 2.12
C GLU A 234 1.43 4.96 2.70
N ASN A 235 1.85 4.36 3.82
CA ASN A 235 3.17 4.59 4.40
C ASN A 235 4.30 4.22 3.44
N ALA A 236 4.19 3.06 2.78
CA ALA A 236 5.18 2.65 1.79
C ALA A 236 5.24 3.60 0.59
N ARG A 237 4.09 4.12 0.14
CA ARG A 237 4.03 5.14 -0.91
C ARG A 237 4.73 6.43 -0.48
N LEU A 238 4.42 6.94 0.71
CA LEU A 238 5.03 8.15 1.25
C LEU A 238 6.55 8.02 1.39
N VAL A 239 7.03 6.85 1.81
CA VAL A 239 8.48 6.56 1.87
C VAL A 239 9.09 6.58 0.47
N GLN A 240 8.44 5.99 -0.52
CA GLN A 240 8.94 5.98 -1.90
C GLN A 240 8.98 7.41 -2.49
N ASP A 241 7.91 8.18 -2.34
CA ASP A 241 7.83 9.55 -2.84
C ASP A 241 8.91 10.44 -2.20
N ARG A 242 9.17 10.22 -0.90
CA ARG A 242 10.25 10.91 -0.18
C ARG A 242 11.63 10.57 -0.76
N LEU A 243 11.91 9.29 -1.01
CA LEU A 243 13.19 8.87 -1.59
C LEU A 243 13.42 9.47 -2.99
N ASP A 244 12.36 9.51 -3.81
CA ASP A 244 12.42 10.12 -5.14
C ASP A 244 12.67 11.63 -5.08
N LEU A 245 12.06 12.32 -4.11
CA LEU A 245 12.30 13.75 -3.84
C LEU A 245 13.72 14.01 -3.34
N GLU A 246 14.21 13.21 -2.39
CA GLU A 246 15.58 13.32 -1.88
C GLU A 246 16.61 13.12 -3.00
N ALA A 247 16.39 12.15 -3.90
CA ALA A 247 17.25 11.94 -5.06
C ALA A 247 17.27 13.15 -6.01
N LYS A 248 16.11 13.78 -6.27
CA LYS A 248 16.01 14.98 -7.10
C LYS A 248 16.71 16.19 -6.45
N VAL A 249 16.53 16.38 -5.14
CA VAL A 249 17.20 17.45 -4.38
C VAL A 249 18.70 17.26 -4.43
N PHE A 250 19.20 16.05 -4.15
CA PHE A 250 20.63 15.74 -4.22
C PHE A 250 21.21 16.01 -5.62
N GLN A 251 20.49 15.64 -6.67
CA GLN A 251 20.90 15.93 -8.05
C GLN A 251 20.96 17.44 -8.31
N ALA A 252 19.96 18.21 -7.85
CA ALA A 252 19.93 19.66 -7.99
C ALA A 252 21.08 20.35 -7.24
N GLU A 253 21.38 19.94 -5.99
CA GLU A 253 22.50 20.46 -5.21
C GLU A 253 23.86 20.17 -5.86
N LYS A 254 24.02 18.97 -6.42
CA LYS A 254 25.22 18.58 -7.18
C LYS A 254 25.40 19.46 -8.42
N LEU A 255 24.34 19.68 -9.19
CA LEU A 255 24.36 20.57 -10.36
C LEU A 255 24.67 22.02 -9.96
N HIS A 256 24.07 22.51 -8.88
CA HIS A 256 24.33 23.86 -8.38
C HIS A 256 25.79 24.06 -7.98
N SER A 257 26.35 23.11 -7.22
CA SER A 257 27.76 23.13 -6.80
C SER A 257 28.70 23.08 -7.99
N LEU A 258 28.40 22.22 -8.98
CA LEU A 258 29.15 22.15 -10.23
C LEU A 258 29.05 23.47 -11.01
N GLY A 259 27.88 24.10 -11.02
CA GLY A 259 27.63 25.43 -11.59
C GLY A 259 28.49 26.54 -11.02
N GLN A 260 28.54 26.63 -9.69
CA GLN A 260 29.37 27.61 -9.00
C GLN A 260 30.87 27.37 -9.28
N LEU A 261 31.34 26.12 -9.16
CA LEU A 261 32.74 25.79 -9.43
C LEU A 261 33.13 26.03 -10.89
N ALA A 262 32.27 25.64 -11.84
CA ALA A 262 32.48 25.89 -13.27
C ALA A 262 32.55 27.39 -13.57
N THR A 263 31.71 28.20 -12.92
CA THR A 263 31.73 29.67 -13.08
C THR A 263 33.06 30.25 -12.61
N THR A 264 33.50 29.90 -11.40
CA THR A 264 34.78 30.37 -10.85
C THR A 264 35.97 29.91 -11.71
N LEU A 265 36.04 28.61 -12.03
CA LEU A 265 37.12 28.05 -12.85
C LEU A 265 37.15 28.65 -14.26
N ALA A 266 35.98 28.89 -14.88
CA ALA A 266 35.96 29.49 -16.20
C ALA A 266 36.51 30.91 -16.17
N HIS A 267 36.16 31.72 -15.16
CA HIS A 267 36.76 33.05 -15.00
C HIS A 267 38.27 32.97 -14.80
N GLU A 268 38.75 32.03 -14.00
CA GLU A 268 40.19 31.83 -13.74
C GLU A 268 40.98 31.32 -14.96
N VAL A 269 40.37 30.50 -15.84
CA VAL A 269 41.00 29.98 -17.07
C VAL A 269 40.90 30.97 -18.24
N LYS A 270 39.79 31.72 -18.34
CA LYS A 270 39.59 32.74 -19.38
C LYS A 270 40.64 33.85 -19.29
N ASN A 271 41.07 34.20 -18.08
CA ASN A 271 42.09 35.22 -17.83
C ASN A 271 43.45 34.89 -18.48
N PRO A 272 44.14 33.77 -18.17
CA PRO A 272 45.40 33.42 -18.80
C PRO A 272 45.25 33.14 -20.31
N LEU A 273 44.14 32.54 -20.76
CA LEU A 273 43.89 32.37 -22.20
C LEU A 273 43.81 33.71 -22.94
N SER A 274 43.18 34.73 -22.35
CA SER A 274 43.10 36.07 -22.93
C SER A 274 44.48 36.74 -22.98
N SER A 275 45.29 36.58 -21.94
CA SER A 275 46.67 37.08 -21.91
C SER A 275 47.54 36.41 -22.97
N ILE A 276 47.48 35.07 -23.09
CA ILE A 276 48.20 34.31 -24.11
C ILE A 276 47.74 34.74 -25.51
N LYS A 277 46.42 34.85 -25.73
CA LYS A 277 45.86 35.30 -27.02
C LYS A 277 46.42 36.66 -27.43
N THR A 278 46.48 37.60 -26.48
CA THR A 278 47.00 38.96 -26.73
C THR A 278 48.47 38.92 -27.14
N ILE A 279 49.31 38.16 -26.42
CA ILE A 279 50.74 38.02 -26.75
C ILE A 279 50.92 37.39 -28.13
N ILE A 280 50.21 36.29 -28.41
CA ILE A 280 50.28 35.61 -29.71
C ILE A 280 49.77 36.50 -30.84
N GLN A 281 48.71 37.31 -30.63
CA GLN A 281 48.23 38.28 -31.61
C GLN A 281 49.31 39.32 -31.96
N VAL A 282 49.99 39.88 -30.96
CA VAL A 282 51.07 40.86 -31.18
C VAL A 282 52.26 40.23 -31.92
N LEU A 283 52.59 38.97 -31.61
CA LEU A 283 53.63 38.22 -32.33
C LEU A 283 53.23 37.92 -33.78
N HIS A 284 51.97 37.51 -34.00
CA HIS A 284 51.42 37.20 -35.31
C HIS A 284 51.44 38.42 -36.24
N GLU A 285 51.14 39.62 -35.72
CA GLU A 285 51.21 40.88 -36.48
C GLU A 285 52.62 41.21 -37.00
N ARG A 286 53.66 40.63 -36.39
CA ARG A 286 55.08 40.87 -36.74
C ARG A 286 55.71 39.70 -37.50
N ALA A 287 55.05 38.54 -37.53
CA ALA A 287 55.56 37.32 -38.15
C ALA A 287 55.30 37.31 -39.67
N VAL A 288 56.16 36.61 -40.42
CA VAL A 288 56.06 36.49 -41.89
C VAL A 288 56.38 35.07 -42.31
N GLY A 289 55.71 34.56 -43.34
CA GLY A 289 55.95 33.20 -43.86
C GLY A 289 55.37 32.13 -42.95
N GLU A 290 56.14 31.07 -42.70
CA GLU A 290 55.70 29.87 -41.96
C GLU A 290 55.36 30.19 -40.49
N GLU A 291 56.10 31.09 -39.84
CA GLU A 291 55.83 31.51 -38.44
C GLU A 291 54.46 32.18 -38.24
N ALA A 292 54.00 32.94 -39.23
CA ALA A 292 52.67 33.58 -39.18
C ALA A 292 51.55 32.53 -39.23
N GLU A 293 51.75 31.49 -40.03
CA GLU A 293 50.79 30.39 -40.16
C GLU A 293 50.72 29.55 -38.88
N ASP A 294 51.85 29.26 -38.24
CA ASP A 294 51.92 28.57 -36.95
C ASP A 294 51.22 29.37 -35.84
N LEU A 295 51.46 30.68 -35.75
CA LEU A 295 50.80 31.55 -34.77
C LEU A 295 49.29 31.66 -35.01
N ARG A 296 48.84 31.60 -36.28
CA ARG A 296 47.42 31.58 -36.65
C ARG A 296 46.73 30.30 -36.14
N ILE A 297 47.40 29.16 -36.23
CA ILE A 297 46.89 27.88 -35.70
C ILE A 297 46.73 27.98 -34.17
N VAL A 298 47.72 28.55 -33.47
CA VAL A 298 47.65 28.75 -32.01
C VAL A 298 46.48 29.65 -31.60
N LEU A 299 46.25 30.77 -32.31
CA LEU A 299 45.10 31.64 -32.06
C LEU A 299 43.77 30.91 -32.24
N HIS A 300 43.65 30.10 -33.29
CA HIS A 300 42.45 29.32 -33.55
C HIS A 300 42.19 28.28 -32.44
N GLU A 301 43.24 27.68 -31.87
CA GLU A 301 43.09 26.73 -30.76
C GLU A 301 42.68 27.42 -29.46
N ILE A 302 43.16 28.64 -29.18
CA ILE A 302 42.72 29.44 -28.03
C ILE A 302 41.22 29.80 -28.16
N ASP A 303 40.77 30.19 -29.36
CA ASP A 303 39.36 30.47 -29.63
C ASP A 303 38.48 29.24 -29.48
N ARG A 304 38.97 28.08 -29.93
CA ARG A 304 38.31 26.80 -29.71
C ARG A 304 38.19 26.47 -28.21
N LEU A 305 39.24 26.68 -27.42
CA LEU A 305 39.22 26.46 -25.96
C LEU A 305 38.21 27.38 -25.26
N ASN A 306 38.17 28.67 -25.63
CA ASN A 306 37.17 29.61 -25.12
C ASN A 306 35.74 29.15 -25.43
N ALA A 307 35.48 28.68 -26.65
CA ALA A 307 34.16 28.17 -27.03
C ALA A 307 33.75 26.92 -26.23
N VAL A 308 34.69 26.04 -25.89
CA VAL A 308 34.43 24.87 -25.01
C VAL A 308 34.10 25.32 -23.58
N LEU A 309 34.83 26.31 -23.07
CA LEU A 309 34.62 26.88 -21.73
C LEU A 309 33.21 27.50 -21.60
N GLU A 310 32.78 28.28 -22.59
CA GLU A 310 31.45 28.93 -22.62
C GLU A 310 30.30 27.90 -22.71
N LYS A 311 30.49 26.79 -23.44
CA LYS A 311 29.52 25.68 -23.48
C LYS A 311 29.38 25.00 -22.11
N LEU A 312 30.49 24.81 -21.40
CA LEU A 312 30.49 24.22 -20.06
C LEU A 312 29.78 25.13 -19.05
N LEU A 313 29.98 26.45 -19.15
CA LEU A 313 29.27 27.46 -18.35
C LEU A 313 27.76 27.46 -18.60
N THR A 314 27.35 27.36 -19.87
CA THR A 314 25.93 27.33 -20.24
C THR A 314 25.22 26.11 -19.65
N PHE A 315 25.90 24.96 -19.59
CA PHE A 315 25.36 23.74 -19.00
C PHE A 315 25.24 23.82 -17.46
N ALA A 316 26.14 24.54 -16.81
CA ALA A 316 26.28 24.54 -15.36
C ALA A 316 25.50 25.68 -14.68
N ARG A 317 25.04 26.70 -15.41
CA ARG A 317 24.21 27.78 -14.85
C ARG A 317 22.76 27.31 -14.63
N PRO A 318 22.18 27.50 -13.44
CA PRO A 318 20.74 27.40 -13.26
C PRO A 318 20.09 28.50 -14.10
N THR A 319 19.33 28.13 -15.13
CA THR A 319 18.52 29.10 -15.87
C THR A 319 17.40 29.55 -14.93
N THR A 320 17.57 30.72 -14.30
CA THR A 320 16.43 31.47 -13.79
C THR A 320 15.68 31.95 -15.04
N THR A 321 14.71 31.17 -15.48
CA THR A 321 13.82 31.55 -16.57
C THR A 321 12.91 32.66 -16.04
N GLU A 322 13.35 33.91 -16.17
CA GLU A 322 12.45 35.05 -16.08
C GLU A 322 11.69 35.11 -17.40
N PHE A 323 10.43 34.69 -17.36
CA PHE A 323 9.56 34.70 -18.52
C PHE A 323 9.21 36.13 -18.91
N GLU A 324 9.91 36.68 -19.90
CA GLU A 324 9.55 37.96 -20.51
C GLU A 324 8.59 37.75 -21.68
N SER A 325 7.64 38.67 -21.85
CA SER A 325 6.69 38.63 -22.96
C SER A 325 7.39 39.14 -24.21
N ILE A 326 7.75 38.26 -25.14
CA ILE A 326 8.44 38.65 -26.37
C ILE A 326 7.48 38.53 -27.56
N LYS A 327 7.49 39.58 -28.40
CA LYS A 327 6.77 39.60 -29.66
C LYS A 327 7.58 38.87 -30.72
N VAL A 328 7.15 37.66 -31.06
CA VAL A 328 7.73 36.82 -32.11
C VAL A 328 8.05 37.57 -33.42
N PRO A 329 7.22 38.51 -33.91
CA PRO A 329 7.53 39.24 -35.14
C PRO A 329 8.84 40.03 -35.07
N GLU A 330 9.20 40.55 -33.90
CA GLU A 330 10.42 41.36 -33.72
C GLU A 330 11.67 40.48 -33.81
N ILE A 331 11.68 39.32 -33.14
CA ILE A 331 12.78 38.34 -33.23
C ILE A 331 13.01 37.92 -34.68
N VAL A 332 11.93 37.56 -35.39
CA VAL A 332 12.08 37.02 -36.75
C VAL A 332 12.55 38.10 -37.72
N GLN A 333 12.17 39.36 -37.51
CA GLN A 333 12.68 40.49 -38.27
C GLN A 333 14.18 40.71 -38.03
N GLU A 334 14.63 40.60 -36.78
CA GLU A 334 16.04 40.73 -36.40
C GLU A 334 16.92 39.65 -37.05
N VAL A 335 16.43 38.40 -37.05
CA VAL A 335 17.10 37.27 -37.71
C VAL A 335 17.09 37.44 -39.24
N ALA A 336 16.00 37.91 -39.82
CA ALA A 336 15.93 38.20 -41.25
C ALA A 336 16.94 39.30 -41.66
N ASP A 337 17.13 40.31 -40.81
CA ASP A 337 18.10 41.38 -41.02
C ASP A 337 19.55 40.89 -40.92
N LEU A 338 19.85 40.00 -39.97
CA LEU A 338 21.15 39.31 -39.88
C LEU A 338 21.47 38.51 -41.15
N LEU A 339 20.47 37.85 -41.72
CA LEU A 339 20.64 36.99 -42.90
C LEU A 339 20.62 37.77 -44.23
N LYS A 340 20.25 39.06 -44.26
CA LYS A 340 20.17 39.88 -45.49
C LYS A 340 21.42 39.80 -46.36
N HIS A 341 22.60 39.81 -45.72
CA HIS A 341 23.86 39.79 -46.45
C HIS A 341 24.11 38.45 -47.15
N GLN A 342 23.84 37.32 -46.49
CA GLN A 342 23.95 35.98 -47.08
C GLN A 342 22.92 35.75 -48.19
N VAL A 343 21.70 36.20 -47.95
CA VAL A 343 20.56 36.05 -48.88
C VAL A 343 20.79 36.84 -50.17
N ARG A 344 21.37 38.05 -50.09
CA ARG A 344 21.81 38.82 -51.26
C ARG A 344 22.92 38.12 -52.06
N LYS A 345 23.90 37.51 -51.38
CA LYS A 345 24.97 36.75 -52.04
C LYS A 345 24.45 35.52 -52.80
N SER A 346 23.41 34.88 -52.28
CA SER A 346 22.81 33.68 -52.88
C SER A 346 21.67 33.97 -53.87
N ASN A 347 21.37 35.25 -54.14
CA ASN A 347 20.27 35.70 -55.00
C ASN A 347 18.88 35.12 -54.62
N ILE A 348 18.66 34.92 -53.31
CA ILE A 348 17.42 34.39 -52.74
C ILE A 348 16.55 35.58 -52.29
N LYS A 349 15.24 35.48 -52.44
CA LYS A 349 14.28 36.48 -51.93
C LYS A 349 13.55 35.88 -50.72
N ILE A 350 13.63 36.55 -49.58
CA ILE A 350 12.85 36.20 -48.38
C ILE A 350 11.60 37.09 -48.35
N ASP A 351 10.42 36.48 -48.38
CA ASP A 351 9.12 37.13 -48.18
C ASP A 351 8.63 36.75 -46.77
N PHE A 352 8.45 37.74 -45.89
CA PHE A 352 8.03 37.50 -44.51
C PHE A 352 6.55 37.89 -44.35
N ARG A 353 5.70 36.88 -44.07
CA ARG A 353 4.27 37.07 -43.87
C ARG A 353 3.89 36.73 -42.44
N VAL A 354 3.55 37.75 -41.66
CA VAL A 354 3.12 37.63 -40.27
C VAL A 354 1.61 37.80 -40.21
N ALA A 355 0.92 36.91 -39.50
CA ALA A 355 -0.50 37.08 -39.21
C ALA A 355 -0.70 38.16 -38.14
N ASN A 356 -1.67 39.05 -38.31
CA ASN A 356 -1.92 40.21 -37.43
C ASN A 356 -2.35 39.84 -35.99
N SER A 357 -2.52 38.56 -35.66
CA SER A 357 -3.04 38.09 -34.37
C SER A 357 -2.19 36.96 -33.79
N LEU A 358 -0.87 37.13 -33.75
CA LEU A 358 -0.01 36.18 -33.04
C LEU A 358 -0.08 36.47 -31.53
N PRO A 359 -0.38 35.45 -30.70
CA PRO A 359 -0.34 35.59 -29.25
C PRO A 359 1.09 35.86 -28.77
N GLU A 360 1.23 36.68 -27.73
CA GLU A 360 2.52 36.88 -27.07
C GLU A 360 2.99 35.56 -26.45
N ILE A 361 4.25 35.19 -26.70
CA ILE A 361 4.84 33.97 -26.17
C ILE A 361 5.66 34.37 -24.94
N ARG A 362 5.34 33.76 -23.80
CA ARG A 362 6.19 33.79 -22.60
C ARG A 362 7.21 32.67 -22.72
N THR A 363 8.49 33.01 -22.75
CA THR A 363 9.62 32.05 -22.83
C THR A 363 10.55 32.14 -21.64
#